data_AF-A0A0U2WJI2-F1
#
_entry.id   AF-A0A0U2WJI2-F1
#
_cell.length_a   1.000
_cell.length_b   1.000
_cell.length_c   1.000
_cell.angle_alpha   90.00
_cell.angle_beta   90.00
_cell.angle_gamma   90.00
#
_symmetry.space_group_name_H-M   'P 1'
#
loop_
_entity.id
_entity.type
_entity.pdbx_description
1 polymer ?
#
loop_
_entity_poly.entity_id
_entity_poly.type
_entity_poly.pdbx_seq_one_letter_code
_entity_poly.pdbx_strand_id
1 'polypeptide(L)'
;MNKAFDRTVRGALLAACVLFVFMPAAYGSVSQTTAGDSGSFYRLMTADPAERYGRYDGMITQGLAGHQPWTNSPAVPVGSAEFEQLARIIHAEARGESFAGQVAVGAVVLNRVRAEGFPDTVSGVIHQPRAFTAVADGQYELEPNDTAYRAALEAVRGWDPTGGALYYYNPDIATSDWIRTREPIVTIGRHIFAR
;
A
#
# COMPACT_ATOMS: atom_id res chain seq x y z
N MET A 1 37.60 -38.25 -32.44
CA MET A 1 39.04 -37.98 -32.57
C MET A 1 39.25 -36.47 -32.66
N ASN A 2 40.20 -35.98 -31.87
CA ASN A 2 40.50 -34.58 -31.56
C ASN A 2 41.02 -33.79 -32.77
N LYS A 3 40.82 -32.47 -32.73
CA LYS A 3 41.83 -31.38 -32.87
C LYS A 3 41.09 -30.03 -32.91
N ALA A 4 41.13 -29.20 -31.87
CA ALA A 4 42.20 -28.24 -31.55
C ALA A 4 42.42 -27.20 -32.66
N PHE A 5 42.04 -25.94 -32.40
CA PHE A 5 42.51 -24.79 -33.16
C PHE A 5 43.01 -23.71 -32.18
N ASP A 6 44.18 -23.18 -32.48
CA ASP A 6 45.06 -22.40 -31.63
C ASP A 6 45.16 -20.95 -32.14
N ARG A 7 45.29 -20.03 -31.18
CA ARG A 7 45.98 -18.72 -31.17
C ARG A 7 45.75 -17.62 -32.22
N THR A 8 45.37 -16.45 -31.68
CA THR A 8 46.06 -15.12 -31.74
C THR A 8 46.11 -14.44 -33.12
N VAL A 9 45.73 -13.16 -33.27
CA VAL A 9 46.61 -11.97 -33.16
C VAL A 9 45.78 -10.66 -33.27
N ARG A 10 46.34 -9.65 -32.62
CA ARG A 10 46.04 -8.21 -32.46
C ARG A 10 45.80 -7.38 -33.74
N GLY A 11 45.23 -6.19 -33.54
CA GLY A 11 45.47 -4.95 -34.34
C GLY A 11 44.21 -4.45 -35.06
N ALA A 12 43.49 -3.43 -34.58
CA ALA A 12 43.76 -1.99 -34.62
C ALA A 12 43.55 -1.32 -36.00
N LEU A 13 42.73 -0.25 -35.94
CA LEU A 13 42.73 0.98 -36.75
C LEU A 13 41.68 1.17 -37.87
N LEU A 14 41.05 2.37 -37.76
CA LEU A 14 40.49 3.27 -38.78
C LEU A 14 38.98 3.22 -39.09
N ALA A 15 38.30 4.28 -38.65
CA ALA A 15 37.41 5.18 -39.42
C ALA A 15 36.40 5.80 -38.44
N ALA A 16 35.96 7.05 -38.49
CA ALA A 16 36.35 8.28 -39.15
C ALA A 16 35.48 9.37 -38.47
N CYS A 17 36.00 10.57 -38.27
CA CYS A 17 35.23 11.72 -37.79
C CYS A 17 34.09 12.07 -38.74
N VAL A 18 32.86 12.15 -38.23
CA VAL A 18 31.86 13.12 -38.71
C VAL A 18 31.21 13.76 -37.49
N LEU A 19 31.55 15.03 -37.29
CA LEU A 19 30.89 15.96 -36.40
C LEU A 19 29.47 16.23 -36.93
N PHE A 20 28.45 15.90 -36.13
CA PHE A 20 27.19 16.63 -36.13
C PHE A 20 26.85 17.02 -34.69
N VAL A 21 26.81 18.33 -34.50
CA VAL A 21 26.35 19.03 -33.31
C VAL A 21 24.83 18.94 -33.28
N PHE A 22 24.22 18.56 -32.15
CA PHE A 22 23.17 19.32 -31.45
C PHE A 22 22.58 18.53 -30.26
N MET A 23 22.58 19.21 -29.10
CA MET A 23 21.72 19.04 -27.91
C MET A 23 21.97 17.87 -26.93
N PRO A 24 22.38 18.15 -25.67
CA PRO A 24 22.38 17.14 -24.62
C PRO A 24 20.95 16.97 -24.08
N ALA A 25 20.32 15.84 -24.39
CA ALA A 25 19.30 15.32 -23.49
C ALA A 25 20.05 14.75 -22.28
N ALA A 26 19.98 15.45 -21.16
CA ALA A 26 20.44 14.95 -19.87
C ALA A 26 19.69 13.65 -19.57
N TYR A 27 20.35 12.52 -19.78
CA TYR A 27 19.98 11.26 -19.12
C TYR A 27 20.24 11.49 -17.64
N GLY A 28 19.17 11.85 -16.90
CA GLY A 28 19.20 11.89 -15.46
C GLY A 28 19.59 10.51 -14.95
N SER A 29 20.66 10.45 -14.14
CA SER A 29 21.06 9.23 -13.46
C SER A 29 19.90 8.73 -12.61
N VAL A 30 19.38 7.55 -12.95
CA VAL A 30 18.57 6.76 -12.02
C VAL A 30 19.48 6.39 -10.87
N SER A 31 19.33 7.10 -9.76
CA SER A 31 19.94 6.72 -8.49
C SER A 31 19.39 5.35 -8.10
N GLN A 32 20.24 4.33 -8.17
CA GLN A 32 19.96 3.03 -7.60
C GLN A 32 19.83 3.20 -6.09
N THR A 33 18.61 3.11 -5.55
CA THR A 33 18.40 2.93 -4.12
C THR A 33 18.68 1.47 -3.79
N THR A 34 19.87 1.23 -3.26
CA THR A 34 20.25 -0.03 -2.63
C THR A 34 19.44 -0.26 -1.36
N ALA A 35 19.23 -1.54 -1.05
CA ALA A 35 18.61 -2.02 0.18
C ALA A 35 19.24 -1.36 1.42
N GLY A 36 18.43 -0.64 2.21
CA GLY A 36 18.83 -0.08 3.51
C GLY A 36 18.74 1.45 3.63
N ASP A 37 17.62 2.07 3.28
CA ASP A 37 17.40 3.50 3.54
C ASP A 37 16.65 3.73 4.86
N SER A 38 17.31 3.43 5.98
CA SER A 38 16.79 3.72 7.33
C SER A 38 16.72 5.23 7.64
N GLY A 39 17.23 6.09 6.76
CA GLY A 39 17.19 7.56 6.89
C GLY A 39 15.96 8.21 6.25
N SER A 40 15.41 7.62 5.19
CA SER A 40 14.18 8.11 4.53
C SER A 40 12.94 7.98 5.43
N PHE A 41 12.86 6.87 6.18
CA PHE A 41 11.75 6.59 7.09
C PHE A 41 11.66 7.57 8.28
N TYR A 42 12.79 7.93 8.90
CA TYR A 42 12.79 8.87 10.01
C TYR A 42 12.49 10.32 9.57
N ARG A 43 12.87 10.70 8.35
CA ARG A 43 12.52 12.00 7.75
C ARG A 43 11.04 12.10 7.38
N LEU A 44 10.37 10.98 7.13
CA LEU A 44 8.91 10.88 6.96
C LEU A 44 8.12 11.09 8.27
N MET A 45 8.72 10.80 9.43
CA MET A 45 8.08 10.98 10.75
C MET A 45 8.10 12.42 11.27
N THR A 46 9.00 13.27 10.77
CA THR A 46 9.16 14.65 11.25
C THR A 46 8.55 15.70 10.32
N ALA A 47 7.86 15.27 9.26
CA ALA A 47 7.21 16.16 8.30
C ALA A 47 5.81 16.57 8.79
N ASP A 48 5.38 17.79 8.44
CA ASP A 48 3.99 18.22 8.59
C ASP A 48 3.06 17.22 7.84
N PRO A 49 1.85 16.93 8.35
CA PRO A 49 0.88 16.05 7.69
C PRO A 49 0.71 16.26 6.18
N ALA A 50 0.70 17.51 5.70
CA ALA A 50 0.56 17.80 4.27
C ALA A 50 1.79 17.39 3.43
N GLU A 51 3.00 17.53 4.00
CA GLU A 51 4.24 17.05 3.36
C GLU A 51 4.39 15.52 3.43
N ARG A 52 3.83 14.91 4.48
CA ARG A 52 3.76 13.46 4.64
C ARG A 52 2.87 12.83 3.56
N TYR A 53 1.70 13.42 3.33
CA TYR A 53 0.77 13.01 2.26
C TYR A 53 1.40 13.14 0.86
N GLY A 54 2.04 14.28 0.54
CA GLY A 54 2.69 14.50 -0.75
C GLY A 54 3.86 13.54 -1.04
N ARG A 55 4.53 13.01 -0.01
CA ARG A 55 5.57 11.98 -0.19
C ARG A 55 4.99 10.57 -0.39
N TYR A 56 3.85 10.24 0.23
CA TYR A 56 3.15 8.98 -0.06
C TYR A 56 2.53 8.99 -1.47
N ASP A 57 2.00 10.14 -1.93
CA ASP A 57 1.50 10.32 -3.30
C ASP A 57 2.56 10.00 -4.36
N GLY A 58 3.80 10.44 -4.15
CA GLY A 58 4.93 10.09 -5.03
C GLY A 58 5.24 8.58 -5.05
N MET A 59 5.08 7.87 -3.94
CA MET A 59 5.27 6.41 -3.88
C MET A 59 4.12 5.63 -4.54
N ILE A 60 2.88 6.12 -4.44
CA ILE A 60 1.69 5.51 -5.06
C ILE A 60 1.69 5.75 -6.58
N THR A 61 1.98 6.99 -7.00
CA THR A 61 2.02 7.42 -8.41
C THR A 61 3.18 6.81 -9.19
N GLN A 62 4.34 6.55 -8.55
CA GLN A 62 5.52 6.00 -9.23
C GLN A 62 5.66 4.47 -9.12
N GLY A 63 4.81 3.76 -8.37
CA GLY A 63 5.27 2.54 -7.69
C GLY A 63 4.36 1.31 -7.62
N LEU A 64 3.24 1.20 -8.34
CA LEU A 64 2.49 -0.08 -8.42
C LEU A 64 3.17 -1.14 -9.31
N ALA A 65 4.31 -0.84 -9.93
CA ALA A 65 4.95 -1.68 -10.95
C ALA A 65 6.09 -2.59 -10.43
N GLY A 66 6.37 -2.67 -9.12
CA GLY A 66 7.63 -3.27 -8.64
C GLY A 66 7.61 -4.20 -7.44
N HIS A 67 6.52 -4.29 -6.67
CA HIS A 67 6.45 -5.18 -5.51
C HIS A 67 5.46 -6.30 -5.79
N GLN A 68 5.91 -7.55 -5.65
CA GLN A 68 5.04 -8.71 -5.82
C GLN A 68 3.89 -8.60 -4.81
N PRO A 69 2.62 -8.57 -5.26
CA PRO A 69 1.50 -8.52 -4.34
C PRO A 69 1.54 -9.75 -3.44
N TRP A 70 1.18 -9.58 -2.17
CA TRP A 70 1.13 -10.69 -1.20
C TRP A 70 0.11 -11.79 -1.60
N THR A 71 -0.73 -11.52 -2.61
CA THR A 71 -1.69 -12.47 -3.21
C THR A 71 -1.73 -12.29 -4.73
N ASN A 72 -2.24 -13.28 -5.49
CA ASN A 72 -2.50 -13.15 -6.94
C ASN A 72 -3.71 -12.26 -7.28
N SER A 73 -4.17 -11.42 -6.35
CA SER A 73 -5.35 -10.57 -6.55
C SER A 73 -4.99 -9.32 -7.36
N PRO A 74 -5.89 -8.82 -8.22
CA PRO A 74 -5.70 -7.53 -8.87
C PRO A 74 -5.43 -6.43 -7.84
N ALA A 75 -4.43 -5.60 -8.12
CA ALA A 75 -4.19 -4.39 -7.34
C ALA A 75 -5.43 -3.49 -7.42
N VAL A 76 -5.89 -2.98 -6.28
CA VAL A 76 -6.94 -1.96 -6.25
C VAL A 76 -6.28 -0.63 -6.59
N PRO A 77 -6.69 0.07 -7.67
CA PRO A 77 -6.20 1.41 -7.92
C PRO A 77 -6.70 2.32 -6.80
N VAL A 78 -5.79 2.83 -5.98
CA VAL A 78 -6.13 3.78 -4.90
C VAL A 78 -5.50 5.11 -5.27
N GLY A 79 -6.35 6.10 -5.56
CA GLY A 79 -5.89 7.47 -5.78
C GLY A 79 -5.42 8.12 -4.47
N SER A 80 -4.72 9.24 -4.56
CA SER A 80 -4.23 9.96 -3.38
C SER A 80 -5.36 10.30 -2.40
N ALA A 81 -6.47 10.84 -2.91
CA ALA A 81 -7.63 11.16 -2.09
C ALA A 81 -8.18 9.93 -1.36
N GLU A 82 -8.27 8.78 -2.03
CA GLU A 82 -8.75 7.53 -1.41
C GLU A 82 -7.74 6.94 -0.41
N PHE A 83 -6.45 7.16 -0.63
CA PHE A 83 -5.40 6.78 0.31
C PHE A 83 -5.52 7.57 1.62
N GLU A 84 -5.82 8.86 1.54
CA GLU A 84 -6.13 9.69 2.71
C GLU A 84 -7.33 9.15 3.48
N GLN A 85 -8.42 8.85 2.76
CA GLN A 85 -9.63 8.27 3.35
C GLN A 85 -9.32 6.93 4.03
N LEU A 86 -8.48 6.10 3.41
CA LEU A 86 -8.03 4.81 3.95
C LEU A 86 -7.21 4.99 5.24
N ALA A 87 -6.30 5.96 5.30
CA ALA A 87 -5.55 6.26 6.51
C ALA A 87 -6.45 6.79 7.63
N ARG A 88 -7.42 7.66 7.30
CA ARG A 88 -8.42 8.18 8.25
C ARG A 88 -9.27 7.08 8.85
N ILE A 89 -9.79 6.16 8.02
CA ILE A 89 -10.63 5.09 8.55
C ILE A 89 -9.85 4.10 9.41
N ILE A 90 -8.61 3.77 9.02
CA ILE A 90 -7.73 2.93 9.85
C ILE A 90 -7.44 3.61 11.19
N HIS A 91 -7.17 4.91 11.17
CA HIS A 91 -6.94 5.64 12.41
C HIS A 91 -8.17 5.60 13.31
N ALA A 92 -9.35 5.87 12.76
CA ALA A 92 -10.55 5.95 13.57
C ALA A 92 -10.99 4.59 14.15
N GLU A 93 -10.79 3.50 13.41
CA GLU A 93 -11.26 2.16 13.81
C GLU A 93 -10.22 1.35 14.60
N ALA A 94 -8.93 1.59 14.38
CA ALA A 94 -7.85 0.78 14.93
C ALA A 94 -6.79 1.59 15.69
N ARG A 95 -7.08 2.83 16.10
CA ARG A 95 -6.20 3.59 17.00
C ARG A 95 -6.01 2.82 18.31
N GLY A 96 -4.74 2.56 18.65
CA GLY A 96 -4.36 1.80 19.84
C GLY A 96 -4.31 0.28 19.65
N GLU A 97 -4.74 -0.23 18.49
CA GLU A 97 -4.51 -1.63 18.13
C GLU A 97 -3.06 -1.86 17.66
N SER A 98 -2.66 -3.14 17.63
CA SER A 98 -1.38 -3.56 17.04
C SER A 98 -1.26 -3.10 15.57
N PHE A 99 -0.03 -2.97 15.06
CA PHE A 99 0.19 -2.59 13.67
C PHE A 99 -0.51 -3.55 12.68
N ALA A 100 -0.48 -4.86 12.95
CA ALA A 100 -1.20 -5.85 12.18
C ALA A 100 -2.73 -5.63 12.22
N GLY A 101 -3.28 -5.19 13.37
CA GLY A 101 -4.70 -4.83 13.49
C GLY A 101 -5.06 -3.57 12.67
N GLN A 102 -4.17 -2.60 12.59
CA GLN A 102 -4.35 -1.42 11.73
C GLN A 102 -4.32 -1.81 10.24
N VAL A 103 -3.37 -2.65 9.83
CA VAL A 103 -3.32 -3.19 8.45
C VAL A 103 -4.56 -4.02 8.15
N ALA A 104 -5.04 -4.82 9.11
CA ALA A 104 -6.23 -5.65 8.98
C ALA A 104 -7.50 -4.85 8.63
N VAL A 105 -7.71 -3.69 9.27
CA VAL A 105 -8.85 -2.80 8.93
C VAL A 105 -8.71 -2.28 7.50
N GLY A 106 -7.51 -1.84 7.10
CA GLY A 106 -7.24 -1.40 5.73
C GLY A 106 -7.47 -2.51 4.70
N ALA A 107 -7.06 -3.73 5.02
CA ALA A 107 -7.26 -4.90 4.18
C ALA A 107 -8.76 -5.22 4.00
N VAL A 108 -9.58 -5.13 5.05
CA VAL A 108 -11.04 -5.31 4.95
C VAL A 108 -11.67 -4.31 3.98
N VAL A 109 -11.26 -3.03 4.03
CA VAL A 109 -11.75 -2.01 3.08
C VAL A 109 -11.42 -2.42 1.64
N LEU A 110 -10.17 -2.80 1.37
CA LEU A 110 -9.74 -3.21 0.04
C LEU A 110 -10.36 -4.55 -0.40
N ASN A 111 -10.66 -5.45 0.54
CA ASN A 111 -11.37 -6.70 0.26
C ASN A 111 -12.81 -6.43 -0.15
N ARG A 112 -13.49 -5.47 0.50
CA ARG A 112 -14.82 -5.01 0.08
C ARG A 112 -14.80 -4.40 -1.32
N VAL A 113 -13.80 -3.57 -1.65
CA VAL A 113 -13.66 -3.04 -3.03
C VAL A 113 -13.57 -4.16 -4.08
N ARG A 114 -13.02 -5.33 -3.73
CA ARG A 114 -12.89 -6.48 -4.62
C ARG A 114 -14.10 -7.43 -4.59
N ALA A 115 -14.98 -7.30 -3.60
CA ALA A 115 -16.04 -8.27 -3.35
C ALA A 115 -17.35 -7.85 -4.01
N GLU A 116 -18.06 -8.83 -4.57
CA GLU A 116 -19.41 -8.60 -5.07
C GLU A 116 -20.35 -8.13 -3.94
N GLY A 117 -21.25 -7.20 -4.24
CA GLY A 117 -22.20 -6.64 -3.27
C GLY A 117 -21.68 -5.46 -2.46
N PHE A 118 -20.44 -5.03 -2.71
CA PHE A 118 -19.87 -3.80 -2.15
C PHE A 118 -19.53 -2.79 -3.28
N PRO A 119 -19.27 -1.51 -2.95
CA PRO A 119 -18.88 -0.51 -3.94
C PRO A 119 -17.45 -0.75 -4.43
N ASP A 120 -17.21 -0.42 -5.70
CA ASP A 120 -15.92 -0.67 -6.39
C ASP A 120 -14.84 0.38 -6.09
N THR A 121 -15.04 1.24 -5.09
CA THR A 121 -14.11 2.32 -4.71
C THR A 121 -13.93 2.38 -3.21
N VAL A 122 -12.74 2.81 -2.76
CA VAL A 122 -12.44 2.95 -1.32
C VAL A 122 -13.38 3.97 -0.70
N SER A 123 -13.59 5.10 -1.38
CA SER A 123 -14.55 6.13 -0.96
C SER A 123 -15.96 5.55 -0.83
N GLY A 124 -16.39 4.77 -1.82
CA GLY A 124 -17.71 4.12 -1.81
C GLY A 124 -17.87 3.19 -0.61
N VAL A 125 -16.88 2.35 -0.32
CA VAL A 125 -16.88 1.43 0.83
C VAL A 125 -16.94 2.19 2.17
N ILE A 126 -16.12 3.23 2.34
CA ILE A 126 -16.05 4.00 3.59
C ILE A 126 -17.37 4.73 3.87
N HIS A 127 -18.00 5.28 2.85
CA HIS A 127 -19.21 6.09 2.99
C HIS A 127 -20.51 5.27 2.90
N GLN A 128 -20.44 3.93 2.87
CA GLN A 128 -21.65 3.11 2.99
C GLN A 128 -22.36 3.36 4.33
N PRO A 129 -23.71 3.48 4.35
CA PRO A 129 -24.45 3.72 5.58
C PRO A 129 -24.17 2.66 6.65
N ARG A 130 -23.67 3.11 7.81
CA ARG A 130 -23.33 2.27 8.98
C ARG A 130 -22.20 1.25 8.74
N ALA A 131 -21.38 1.42 7.70
CA ALA A 131 -20.22 0.56 7.47
C ALA A 131 -19.12 0.79 8.51
N PHE A 132 -18.98 2.03 8.98
CA PHE A 132 -18.02 2.45 10.00
C PHE A 132 -18.67 3.48 10.92
N THR A 133 -18.72 3.21 12.22
CA THR A 133 -19.34 4.12 13.20
C THR A 133 -18.54 5.41 13.34
N ALA A 134 -17.21 5.32 13.13
CA ALA A 134 -16.29 6.46 13.15
C ALA A 134 -16.67 7.62 12.20
N VAL A 135 -17.33 7.33 11.08
CA VAL A 135 -17.77 8.35 10.11
C VAL A 135 -18.92 9.18 10.68
N ALA A 136 -19.84 8.56 11.41
CA ALA A 136 -20.96 9.24 12.05
C ALA A 136 -20.54 9.98 13.34
N ASP A 137 -19.55 9.44 14.06
CA ASP A 137 -19.09 9.96 15.36
C ASP A 137 -18.02 11.08 15.24
N GLY A 138 -17.73 11.55 14.02
CA GLY A 138 -16.75 12.61 13.72
C GLY A 138 -15.28 12.21 13.91
N GLN A 139 -15.00 10.98 14.36
CA GLN A 139 -13.63 10.48 14.54
C GLN A 139 -12.86 10.36 13.22
N TYR A 140 -13.58 10.19 12.11
CA TYR A 140 -13.03 10.20 10.75
C TYR A 140 -12.38 11.55 10.35
N GLU A 141 -12.83 12.65 10.94
CA GLU A 141 -12.29 13.99 10.66
C GLU A 141 -10.96 14.25 11.39
N LEU A 142 -10.59 13.40 12.36
CA LEU A 142 -9.32 13.51 13.06
C LEU A 142 -8.15 13.24 12.12
N GLU A 143 -7.05 13.96 12.37
CA GLU A 143 -5.82 13.78 11.60
C GLU A 143 -5.22 12.38 11.87
N PRO A 144 -4.97 11.56 10.82
CA PRO A 144 -4.38 10.25 11.01
C PRO A 144 -2.97 10.34 11.57
N ASN A 145 -2.60 9.38 12.41
CA ASN A 145 -1.24 9.24 12.88
C ASN A 145 -0.35 8.48 11.87
N ASP A 146 0.96 8.55 12.07
CA ASP A 146 1.96 7.94 11.20
C ASP A 146 1.83 6.41 11.10
N THR A 147 1.29 5.74 12.12
CA THR A 147 1.04 4.30 12.05
C THR A 147 -0.10 3.97 11.10
N ALA A 148 -1.16 4.79 11.06
CA ALA A 148 -2.29 4.60 10.16
C ALA A 148 -1.90 4.79 8.69
N TYR A 149 -1.11 5.83 8.36
CA TYR A 149 -0.60 6.00 7.00
C TYR A 149 0.28 4.82 6.54
N ARG A 150 1.14 4.31 7.43
CA ARG A 150 1.97 3.14 7.12
C ARG A 150 1.12 1.88 6.95
N ALA A 151 0.10 1.71 7.77
CA ALA A 151 -0.82 0.58 7.67
C ALA A 151 -1.62 0.63 6.35
N ALA A 152 -2.10 1.81 5.95
CA ALA A 152 -2.75 2.02 4.65
C ALA A 152 -1.82 1.64 3.50
N LEU A 153 -0.55 2.07 3.54
CA LEU A 153 0.44 1.74 2.52
C LEU A 153 0.67 0.23 2.40
N GLU A 154 0.83 -0.46 3.53
CA GLU A 154 1.04 -1.90 3.53
C GLU A 154 -0.19 -2.68 3.05
N ALA A 155 -1.41 -2.24 3.40
CA ALA A 155 -2.64 -2.82 2.89
C ALA A 155 -2.77 -2.63 1.36
N VAL A 156 -2.45 -1.43 0.84
CA VAL A 156 -2.43 -1.13 -0.61
C VAL A 156 -1.39 -1.97 -1.34
N ARG A 157 -0.23 -2.21 -0.72
CA ARG A 157 0.80 -3.15 -1.21
C ARG A 157 0.34 -4.61 -1.19
N GLY A 158 -0.80 -4.89 -0.59
CA GLY A 158 -1.48 -6.17 -0.62
C GLY A 158 -1.34 -6.99 0.67
N TRP A 159 -0.71 -6.47 1.72
CA TRP A 159 -0.63 -7.22 2.98
C TRP A 159 -2.02 -7.34 3.60
N ASP A 160 -2.55 -8.56 3.64
CA ASP A 160 -3.81 -8.88 4.30
C ASP A 160 -3.58 -9.92 5.43
N PRO A 161 -3.48 -9.49 6.70
CA PRO A 161 -3.36 -10.40 7.83
C PRO A 161 -4.69 -11.10 8.20
N THR A 162 -5.80 -10.73 7.57
CA THR A 162 -7.15 -11.24 7.89
C THR A 162 -7.51 -12.50 7.11
N GLY A 163 -6.79 -12.80 6.03
CA GLY A 163 -7.11 -13.93 5.14
C GLY A 163 -8.36 -13.71 4.29
N GLY A 164 -8.64 -12.46 3.87
CA GLY A 164 -9.78 -12.14 3.02
C GLY A 164 -11.07 -11.83 3.79
N ALA A 165 -10.98 -11.27 4.99
CA ALA A 165 -12.16 -10.89 5.76
C ALA A 165 -12.91 -9.72 5.10
N LEU A 166 -14.24 -9.73 5.25
CA LEU A 166 -15.14 -8.65 4.81
C LEU A 166 -15.78 -7.91 5.99
N TYR A 167 -15.71 -8.51 7.17
CA TYR A 167 -16.32 -7.99 8.39
C TYR A 167 -15.35 -8.11 9.55
N TYR A 168 -15.51 -7.24 10.55
CA TYR A 168 -14.86 -7.38 11.85
C TYR A 168 -15.78 -6.89 12.96
N TYR A 169 -15.57 -7.40 14.16
CA TYR A 169 -16.29 -6.95 15.36
C TYR A 169 -15.47 -7.20 16.62
N ASN A 170 -15.69 -6.40 17.64
CA ASN A 170 -15.18 -6.67 18.97
C ASN A 170 -16.22 -7.51 19.73
N PRO A 171 -15.91 -8.76 20.12
CA PRO A 171 -16.88 -9.67 20.74
C PRO A 171 -17.42 -9.18 22.08
N ASP A 172 -16.65 -8.34 22.80
CA ASP A 172 -16.98 -7.83 24.13
C ASP A 172 -18.04 -6.72 24.10
N ILE A 173 -18.12 -5.97 22.99
CA ILE A 173 -19.01 -4.80 22.85
C ILE A 173 -20.01 -4.91 21.70
N ALA A 174 -19.86 -5.88 20.79
CA ALA A 174 -20.77 -6.04 19.67
C ALA A 174 -22.20 -6.31 20.16
N THR A 175 -23.15 -5.51 19.69
CA THR A 175 -24.59 -5.66 20.01
C THR A 175 -25.39 -6.29 18.88
N SER A 176 -24.81 -6.42 17.69
CA SER A 176 -25.47 -7.01 16.53
C SER A 176 -25.42 -8.53 16.59
N ASP A 177 -26.57 -9.21 16.63
CA ASP A 177 -26.60 -10.67 16.53
C ASP A 177 -26.20 -11.17 15.15
N TRP A 178 -26.48 -10.39 14.10
CA TRP A 178 -26.12 -10.73 12.73
C TRP A 178 -24.60 -10.87 12.55
N ILE A 179 -23.79 -9.98 13.15
CA ILE A 179 -22.33 -10.03 12.99
C ILE A 179 -21.74 -11.29 13.62
N ARG A 180 -22.36 -11.80 14.69
CA ARG A 180 -21.97 -13.04 15.37
C ARG A 180 -22.32 -14.30 14.57
N THR A 181 -23.15 -14.19 13.53
CA THR A 181 -23.45 -15.29 12.60
C THR A 181 -22.44 -15.42 11.46
N ARG A 182 -21.54 -14.44 11.29
CA ARG A 182 -20.49 -14.48 10.26
C ARG A 182 -19.45 -15.55 10.59
N GLU A 183 -18.84 -16.14 9.57
CA GLU A 183 -17.82 -17.19 9.75
C GLU A 183 -16.51 -16.55 10.26
N PRO A 184 -16.05 -16.84 11.49
CA PRO A 184 -14.82 -16.27 12.01
C PRO A 184 -13.59 -16.83 11.27
N ILE A 185 -12.66 -15.95 10.89
CA ILE A 185 -11.41 -16.32 10.23
C ILE A 185 -10.24 -16.24 11.21
N VAL A 186 -10.06 -15.08 11.83
CA VAL A 186 -8.92 -14.81 12.71
C VAL A 186 -9.27 -13.75 13.76
N THR A 187 -8.56 -13.79 14.90
CA THR A 187 -8.62 -12.74 15.92
C THR A 187 -7.29 -11.97 15.91
N ILE A 188 -7.37 -10.65 15.76
CA ILE A 188 -6.20 -9.75 15.81
C ILE A 188 -6.53 -8.62 16.77
N GLY A 189 -5.75 -8.50 17.84
CA GLY A 189 -6.04 -7.55 18.91
C GLY A 189 -7.41 -7.84 19.53
N ARG A 190 -8.27 -6.83 19.60
CA ARG A 190 -9.62 -6.94 20.16
C ARG A 190 -10.71 -7.27 19.13
N HIS A 191 -10.32 -7.56 17.89
CA HIS A 191 -11.27 -7.77 16.80
C HIS A 191 -11.24 -9.21 16.29
N ILE A 192 -12.43 -9.77 16.10
CA ILE A 192 -12.65 -10.98 15.29
C ILE A 192 -12.93 -10.52 13.86
N PHE A 193 -12.16 -11.04 12.92
CA PHE A 193 -12.32 -10.83 11.48
C PHE A 193 -13.06 -12.03 10.87
N ALA A 194 -14.04 -11.75 9.99
CA ALA A 194 -15.01 -12.76 9.53
C ALA A 194 -15.42 -12.57 8.06
N ARG A 195 -16.03 -13.63 7.49
CA ARG A 195 -16.64 -13.66 6.16
C ARG A 195 -18.16 -13.63 6.20
#